data_AF-A0A9R1BH09-F1
#
_entry.id   AF-A0A9R1BH09-F1
#
_cell.length_a   1.000
_cell.length_b   1.000
_cell.length_c   1.000
_cell.angle_alpha   90.00
_cell.angle_beta   90.00
_cell.angle_gamma   90.00
#
_symmetry.space_group_name_H-M   'P 1'
#
loop_
_entity.id
_entity.type
_entity.pdbx_description
1 polymer ?
#
loop_
_entity_poly.entity_id
_entity_poly.type
_entity_poly.pdbx_seq_one_letter_code
_entity_poly.pdbx_strand_id
1 'polypeptide(L)'
;MRPLRDIGQVGGANEIDKQSLQVVQVLWSEWEIHCLILASFGLQVFLFFTAGMRRHNVSRILNSLIWLAYLSTDSVAIFVLGHLAVHANGSHHLLIFWTPFLLLHLGGQDTITAFSMQDNELWQRHLLGLITQASVAGYIITISSWQDSRLLAATVLMFLSGVFKYIGRTFCLCSSRTFLLTDATVPILDRYVRGVYYTPTLLTRGPSEDILKQVVHDMMINQDDVKLPPVDNFAQILMDTPLNDRDTIECASIIPGLLNVLKSSANRSNTYVYVGTLLVRSYERIYTKGLLNMFWIFPIRTIMSKDSEDKITAIVFLHIASLLLLFPLISALITLRLFMASEKAELYNTTDVIVSYILLVGAIILEVASLFMSILSYFASREAPTCYPLTNVVLRVANYIHPAGRHRKRWSKMLGQYNMLEHHTRQKSTGIVPIVSTWIGKPFSRIAVSKELEELVLDKLLELGTGDQECWNFASFRGQLALQRWTDMRTIINNADLPTSVLIWHIATEIYYLRENSITCPDQTKKIRAIRELSNYTMYLVFTCDVMLTTSSKLVHVNTQKESSKLFEGVLIVV
;
A
#
# COMPACT_ATOMS: atom_id res chain seq x y z
N MET A 1 15.37 43.86 -72.14
CA MET A 1 16.05 42.58 -71.85
C MET A 1 15.84 42.25 -70.38
N ARG A 2 15.31 41.05 -70.08
CA ARG A 2 15.49 40.39 -68.77
C ARG A 2 16.95 39.91 -68.62
N PRO A 3 17.40 39.62 -67.39
CA PRO A 3 17.28 38.27 -66.78
C PRO A 3 16.52 38.34 -65.42
N LEU A 4 15.53 37.49 -65.07
CA LEU A 4 15.56 36.08 -64.56
C LEU A 4 16.65 35.86 -63.49
N ARG A 5 16.36 35.56 -62.21
CA ARG A 5 15.65 34.37 -61.70
C ARG A 5 15.20 34.52 -60.22
N ASP A 6 14.03 33.97 -59.92
CA ASP A 6 13.44 33.70 -58.60
C ASP A 6 14.32 32.87 -57.66
N ILE A 7 14.30 33.21 -56.35
CA ILE A 7 14.02 32.26 -55.27
C ILE A 7 13.06 32.97 -54.29
N GLY A 8 11.77 32.65 -54.42
CA GLY A 8 10.78 32.91 -53.39
C GLY A 8 10.91 31.95 -52.20
N GLN A 9 10.08 32.24 -51.19
CA GLN A 9 9.67 31.36 -50.10
C GLN A 9 10.69 31.00 -49.01
N VAL A 10 10.94 31.96 -48.10
CA VAL A 10 11.24 31.62 -46.68
C VAL A 10 10.33 32.39 -45.69
N GLY A 11 9.36 33.18 -46.20
CA GLY A 11 8.38 33.90 -45.36
C GLY A 11 7.17 33.05 -44.93
N GLY A 12 6.83 32.00 -45.69
CA GLY A 12 5.60 31.22 -45.46
C GLY A 12 5.67 30.29 -44.23
N ALA A 13 6.80 29.63 -43.99
CA ALA A 13 6.92 28.68 -42.89
C ALA A 13 6.80 29.35 -41.51
N ASN A 14 7.34 30.57 -41.36
CA ASN A 14 7.35 31.30 -40.08
C ASN A 14 6.01 31.98 -39.75
N GLU A 15 5.24 32.36 -40.77
CA GLU A 15 3.87 32.86 -40.59
C GLU A 15 2.87 31.72 -40.37
N ILE A 16 3.03 30.60 -41.08
CA ILE A 16 2.21 29.39 -40.88
C ILE A 16 2.48 28.79 -39.50
N ASP A 17 3.73 28.75 -39.03
CA ASP A 17 4.04 28.31 -37.66
C ASP A 17 3.52 29.27 -36.59
N LYS A 18 3.53 30.59 -36.82
CA LYS A 18 2.92 31.55 -35.89
C LYS A 18 1.39 31.43 -35.86
N GLN A 19 0.76 31.25 -37.01
CA GLN A 19 -0.69 31.04 -37.09
C GLN A 19 -1.08 29.71 -36.47
N SER A 20 -0.32 28.64 -36.70
CA SER A 20 -0.56 27.34 -36.08
C SER A 20 -0.37 27.41 -34.56
N LEU A 21 0.65 28.11 -34.06
CA LEU A 21 0.85 28.34 -32.63
C LEU A 21 -0.30 29.15 -32.02
N GLN A 22 -0.79 30.18 -32.71
CA GLN A 22 -1.91 31.00 -32.26
C GLN A 22 -3.21 30.21 -32.22
N VAL A 23 -3.49 29.39 -33.24
CA VAL A 23 -4.65 28.50 -33.27
C VAL A 23 -4.55 27.47 -32.14
N VAL A 24 -3.37 26.90 -31.89
CA VAL A 24 -3.13 25.98 -30.77
C VAL A 24 -3.28 26.69 -29.42
N GLN A 25 -2.84 27.95 -29.29
CA GLN A 25 -3.01 28.75 -28.07
C GLN A 25 -4.48 29.06 -27.79
N VAL A 26 -5.24 29.42 -28.82
CA VAL A 26 -6.68 29.70 -28.70
C VAL A 26 -7.42 28.40 -28.33
N LEU A 27 -7.16 27.30 -29.06
CA LEU A 27 -7.75 26.00 -28.76
C LEU A 27 -7.37 25.49 -27.37
N TRP A 28 -6.12 25.67 -26.95
CA TRP A 28 -5.69 25.33 -25.59
C TRP A 28 -6.44 26.18 -24.57
N SER A 29 -6.52 27.49 -24.75
CA SER A 29 -7.22 28.38 -23.80
C SER A 29 -8.72 28.05 -23.65
N GLU A 30 -9.37 27.56 -24.70
CA GLU A 30 -10.78 27.16 -24.66
C GLU A 30 -11.00 25.81 -23.97
N TRP A 31 -10.08 24.85 -24.17
CA TRP A 31 -10.24 23.46 -23.69
C TRP A 31 -9.42 23.12 -22.45
N GLU A 32 -8.54 24.01 -22.00
CA GLU A 32 -7.58 23.75 -20.92
C GLU A 32 -8.28 23.23 -19.67
N ILE A 33 -9.35 23.89 -19.22
CA ILE A 33 -10.06 23.50 -17.99
C ILE A 33 -10.77 22.14 -18.19
N HIS A 34 -11.41 21.90 -19.34
CA HIS A 34 -12.07 20.61 -19.65
C HIS A 34 -11.07 19.46 -19.66
N CYS A 35 -9.92 19.66 -20.31
CA CYS A 35 -8.85 18.65 -20.36
C CYS A 35 -8.29 18.38 -18.96
N LEU A 36 -8.03 19.42 -18.17
CA LEU A 36 -7.44 19.26 -16.84
C LEU A 36 -8.41 18.60 -15.84
N ILE A 37 -9.69 18.93 -15.88
CA ILE A 37 -10.66 18.29 -14.99
C ILE A 37 -10.89 16.83 -15.37
N LEU A 38 -10.94 16.52 -16.66
CA LEU A 38 -11.06 15.15 -17.14
C LEU A 38 -9.78 14.36 -16.86
N ALA A 39 -8.60 14.98 -16.94
CA ALA A 39 -7.34 14.39 -16.52
C ALA A 39 -7.33 14.13 -15.00
N SER A 40 -7.80 15.07 -14.19
CA SER A 40 -7.96 14.89 -12.74
C SER A 40 -8.85 13.68 -12.44
N PHE A 41 -10.01 13.58 -13.09
CA PHE A 41 -10.90 12.42 -12.97
C PHE A 41 -10.26 11.12 -13.50
N GLY A 42 -9.55 11.18 -14.63
CA GLY A 42 -8.85 10.03 -15.20
C GLY A 42 -7.77 9.47 -14.28
N LEU A 43 -7.03 10.32 -13.58
CA LEU A 43 -6.07 9.91 -12.55
C LEU A 43 -6.76 9.21 -11.37
N GLN A 44 -7.92 9.70 -10.94
CA GLN A 44 -8.73 9.06 -9.90
C GLN A 44 -9.17 7.65 -10.33
N VAL A 45 -9.70 7.51 -11.56
CA VAL A 45 -10.08 6.20 -12.12
C VAL A 45 -8.86 5.27 -12.23
N PHE A 46 -7.73 5.77 -12.69
CA PHE A 46 -6.49 5.00 -12.80
C PHE A 46 -6.04 4.47 -11.44
N LEU A 47 -6.01 5.32 -10.40
CA LEU A 47 -5.63 4.92 -9.04
C LEU A 47 -6.62 3.92 -8.44
N PHE A 48 -7.92 4.07 -8.71
CA PHE A 48 -8.93 3.13 -8.25
C PHE A 48 -8.62 1.70 -8.70
N PHE A 49 -8.32 1.49 -9.99
CA PHE A 49 -8.06 0.15 -10.52
C PHE A 49 -6.64 -0.37 -10.24
N THR A 50 -5.63 0.50 -10.29
CA THR A 50 -4.22 0.06 -10.28
C THR A 50 -3.58 0.05 -8.89
N ALA A 51 -4.04 0.87 -7.94
CA ALA A 51 -3.40 0.96 -6.62
C ALA A 51 -3.40 -0.37 -5.86
N GLY A 52 -4.50 -1.13 -5.96
CA GLY A 52 -4.60 -2.47 -5.38
C GLY A 52 -3.63 -3.50 -5.98
N MET A 53 -3.10 -3.25 -7.19
CA MET A 53 -2.12 -4.12 -7.83
C MET A 53 -0.73 -4.04 -7.15
N ARG A 54 -0.41 -2.97 -6.40
CA ARG A 54 0.90 -2.79 -5.75
C ARG A 54 1.29 -3.93 -4.80
N ARG A 55 0.31 -4.56 -4.15
CA ARG A 55 0.55 -5.73 -3.26
C ARG A 55 0.98 -6.97 -4.04
N HIS A 56 0.44 -7.13 -5.25
CA HIS A 56 0.49 -8.36 -6.03
C HIS A 56 1.53 -8.29 -7.16
N ASN A 57 1.86 -7.08 -7.59
CA ASN A 57 2.73 -6.80 -8.71
C ASN A 57 3.97 -6.05 -8.25
N VAL A 58 5.05 -6.39 -8.92
CA VAL A 58 6.43 -6.05 -8.62
C VAL A 58 7.04 -5.18 -9.73
N SER A 59 6.29 -5.00 -10.83
CA SER A 59 6.66 -4.15 -11.95
C SER A 59 7.03 -2.75 -11.47
N ARG A 60 8.27 -2.35 -11.76
CA ARG A 60 8.76 -1.00 -11.47
C ARG A 60 7.98 0.04 -12.25
N ILE A 61 7.67 -0.24 -13.52
CA ILE A 61 6.91 0.67 -14.38
C ILE A 61 5.54 0.95 -13.77
N LEU A 62 4.81 -0.10 -13.38
CA LEU A 62 3.49 0.07 -12.76
C LEU A 62 3.58 0.86 -11.45
N ASN A 63 4.55 0.54 -10.58
CA ASN A 63 4.70 1.24 -9.31
C ASN A 63 5.10 2.72 -9.52
N SER A 64 5.94 3.02 -10.51
CA SER A 64 6.29 4.39 -10.90
C SER A 64 5.10 5.16 -11.48
N LEU A 65 4.27 4.52 -12.31
CA LEU A 65 3.04 5.12 -12.83
C LEU A 65 2.04 5.43 -11.71
N ILE A 66 1.86 4.50 -10.77
CA ILE A 66 0.99 4.71 -9.60
C ILE A 66 1.53 5.85 -8.73
N TRP A 67 2.85 5.90 -8.52
CA TRP A 67 3.50 7.00 -7.79
C TRP A 67 3.29 8.35 -8.46
N LEU A 68 3.51 8.43 -9.78
CA LEU A 68 3.28 9.66 -10.56
C LEU A 68 1.82 10.09 -10.50
N ALA A 69 0.89 9.14 -10.67
CA ALA A 69 -0.54 9.43 -10.60
C ALA A 69 -0.95 9.93 -9.21
N TYR A 70 -0.44 9.30 -8.15
CA TYR A 70 -0.69 9.71 -6.76
C TYR A 70 -0.20 11.13 -6.46
N LEU A 71 0.97 11.52 -6.96
CA LEU A 71 1.46 12.89 -6.82
C LEU A 71 0.66 13.88 -7.67
N SER A 72 0.30 13.46 -8.89
CA SER A 72 -0.39 14.33 -9.85
C SER A 72 -1.83 14.63 -9.44
N THR A 73 -2.54 13.70 -8.75
CA THR A 73 -3.95 13.89 -8.40
C THR A 73 -4.19 15.14 -7.59
N ASP A 74 -3.35 15.39 -6.57
CA ASP A 74 -3.53 16.53 -5.66
C ASP A 74 -3.08 17.82 -6.37
N SER A 75 -1.95 17.78 -7.08
CA SER A 75 -1.43 18.96 -7.80
C SER A 75 -2.36 19.44 -8.90
N VAL A 76 -2.89 18.54 -9.74
CA VAL A 76 -3.82 18.91 -10.83
C VAL A 76 -5.12 19.46 -10.25
N ALA A 77 -5.68 18.82 -9.22
CA ALA A 77 -6.93 19.29 -8.63
C ALA A 77 -6.80 20.68 -7.97
N ILE A 78 -5.71 20.93 -7.23
CA ILE A 78 -5.43 22.26 -6.63
C ILE A 78 -5.19 23.30 -7.72
N PHE A 79 -4.44 22.97 -8.77
CA PHE A 79 -4.18 23.88 -9.87
C PHE A 79 -5.48 24.32 -10.56
N VAL A 80 -6.34 23.38 -10.93
CA VAL A 80 -7.63 23.69 -11.57
C VAL A 80 -8.51 24.50 -10.63
N LEU A 81 -8.54 24.16 -9.34
CA LEU A 81 -9.35 24.90 -8.36
C LEU A 81 -8.87 26.36 -8.19
N GLY A 82 -7.56 26.57 -8.15
CA GLY A 82 -6.96 27.91 -8.12
C GLY A 82 -7.25 28.69 -9.40
N HIS A 83 -7.17 28.04 -10.55
CA HIS A 83 -7.52 28.67 -11.83
C HIS A 83 -8.99 29.10 -11.88
N LEU A 84 -9.91 28.26 -11.39
CA LEU A 84 -11.33 28.58 -11.28
C LEU A 84 -11.58 29.73 -10.30
N ALA A 85 -10.83 29.80 -9.20
CA ALA A 85 -10.95 30.89 -8.22
C ALA A 85 -10.66 32.27 -8.82
N VAL A 86 -9.64 32.36 -9.67
CA VAL A 86 -9.25 33.62 -10.34
C VAL A 86 -10.30 34.08 -11.36
N HIS A 87 -10.94 33.14 -12.05
CA HIS A 87 -11.91 33.43 -13.11
C HIS A 87 -13.38 33.37 -12.65
N ALA A 88 -13.63 33.24 -11.34
CA ALA A 88 -14.97 33.03 -10.78
C ALA A 88 -15.96 34.16 -11.12
N ASN A 89 -15.48 35.39 -11.29
CA ASN A 89 -16.33 36.58 -11.47
C ASN A 89 -16.77 36.82 -12.94
N GLY A 90 -16.30 36.00 -13.90
CA GLY A 90 -16.62 36.13 -15.33
C GLY A 90 -16.82 34.81 -16.08
N SER A 91 -16.84 33.68 -15.39
CA SER A 91 -16.94 32.34 -15.98
C SER A 91 -18.38 31.83 -16.07
N HIS A 92 -18.64 30.98 -17.06
CA HIS A 92 -19.92 30.31 -17.25
C HIS A 92 -20.30 29.45 -16.02
N HIS A 93 -21.57 29.47 -15.61
CA HIS A 93 -22.06 28.86 -14.36
C HIS A 93 -21.74 27.35 -14.18
N LEU A 94 -21.46 26.65 -15.28
CA LEU A 94 -21.14 25.22 -15.28
C LEU A 94 -19.68 24.91 -14.87
N LEU A 95 -18.76 25.85 -15.01
CA LEU A 95 -17.40 25.75 -14.47
C LEU A 95 -17.41 25.74 -12.93
N ILE A 96 -18.36 26.46 -12.33
CA ILE A 96 -18.52 26.50 -10.87
C ILE A 96 -19.08 25.17 -10.36
N PHE A 97 -19.97 24.52 -11.11
CA PHE A 97 -20.49 23.17 -10.79
C PHE A 97 -19.36 22.12 -10.67
N TRP A 98 -18.23 22.33 -11.34
CA TRP A 98 -17.07 21.44 -11.28
C TRP A 98 -16.21 21.59 -10.04
N THR A 99 -16.27 22.74 -9.37
CA THR A 99 -15.49 23.05 -8.17
C THR A 99 -15.63 21.99 -7.08
N PRO A 100 -16.84 21.55 -6.70
CA PRO A 100 -17.03 20.43 -5.78
C PRO A 100 -16.37 19.11 -6.18
N PHE A 101 -16.28 18.79 -7.48
CA PHE A 101 -15.66 17.55 -7.94
C PHE A 101 -14.15 17.57 -7.74
N LEU A 102 -13.51 18.72 -7.91
CA LEU A 102 -12.08 18.86 -7.61
C LEU A 102 -11.83 18.64 -6.11
N LEU A 103 -12.72 19.14 -5.25
CA LEU A 103 -12.66 18.86 -3.81
C LEU A 103 -12.90 17.37 -3.50
N LEU A 104 -13.82 16.73 -4.21
CA LEU A 104 -14.04 15.28 -4.14
C LEU A 104 -12.80 14.48 -4.59
N HIS A 105 -12.11 14.92 -5.64
CA HIS A 105 -10.87 14.31 -6.13
C HIS A 105 -9.73 14.46 -5.11
N LEU A 106 -9.63 15.60 -4.42
CA LEU A 106 -8.67 15.80 -3.33
C LEU A 106 -8.94 14.88 -2.13
N GLY A 107 -10.20 14.46 -1.95
CA GLY A 107 -10.54 13.39 -1.02
C GLY A 107 -9.97 12.02 -1.38
N GLY A 108 -9.39 11.85 -2.57
CA GLY A 108 -8.67 10.65 -3.00
C GLY A 108 -9.53 9.39 -3.13
N GLN A 109 -8.97 8.36 -3.77
CA GLN A 109 -9.63 7.06 -3.89
C GLN A 109 -9.52 6.23 -2.62
N ASP A 110 -10.45 5.30 -2.47
CA ASP A 110 -10.50 4.45 -1.28
C ASP A 110 -9.43 3.35 -1.30
N THR A 111 -8.89 3.06 -2.49
CA THR A 111 -7.84 2.07 -2.72
C THR A 111 -6.44 2.57 -2.37
N ILE A 112 -6.24 3.87 -2.20
CA ILE A 112 -4.96 4.47 -1.81
C ILE A 112 -5.15 5.79 -1.06
N THR A 113 -4.68 5.86 0.18
CA THR A 113 -4.61 7.09 0.98
C THR A 113 -3.19 7.61 1.09
N ALA A 114 -2.24 6.70 1.27
CA ALA A 114 -0.82 6.96 1.39
C ALA A 114 -0.04 6.10 0.40
N PHE A 115 1.02 6.66 -0.19
CA PHE A 115 1.93 5.88 -1.01
C PHE A 115 2.99 5.21 -0.14
N SER A 116 3.51 5.92 0.85
CA SER A 116 4.46 5.42 1.87
C SER A 116 3.95 5.68 3.30
N MET A 117 4.51 5.00 4.30
CA MET A 117 4.15 5.25 5.71
C MET A 117 4.46 6.68 6.15
N GLN A 118 5.46 7.33 5.55
CA GLN A 118 5.83 8.70 5.87
C GLN A 118 4.71 9.70 5.52
N ASP A 119 3.89 9.41 4.50
CA ASP A 119 2.75 10.25 4.14
C ASP A 119 1.72 10.30 5.29
N ASN A 120 1.57 9.22 6.05
CA ASN A 120 0.67 9.16 7.22
C ASN A 120 1.14 10.09 8.35
N GLU A 121 2.45 10.19 8.59
CA GLU A 121 2.98 11.11 9.61
C GLU A 121 2.81 12.58 9.20
N LEU A 122 2.68 12.86 7.91
CA LEU A 122 2.47 14.20 7.34
C LEU A 122 1.00 14.58 7.18
N TRP A 123 0.07 13.87 7.83
CA TRP A 123 -1.38 14.09 7.72
C TRP A 123 -1.84 15.55 7.97
N GLN A 124 -1.11 16.31 8.80
CA GLN A 124 -1.41 17.72 9.06
C GLN A 124 -1.37 18.58 7.79
N ARG A 125 -0.55 18.20 6.79
CA ARG A 125 -0.53 18.87 5.48
C ARG A 125 -1.85 18.65 4.74
N HIS A 126 -2.41 17.45 4.83
CA HIS A 126 -3.71 17.14 4.25
C HIS A 126 -4.86 17.82 5.01
N LEU A 127 -4.76 17.99 6.33
CA LEU A 127 -5.72 18.79 7.09
C LEU A 127 -5.69 20.26 6.67
N LEU A 128 -4.51 20.86 6.53
CA LEU A 128 -4.36 22.23 6.04
C LEU A 128 -4.89 22.35 4.60
N GLY A 129 -4.60 21.37 3.74
CA GLY A 129 -5.16 21.26 2.40
C GLY A 129 -6.69 21.22 2.42
N LEU A 130 -7.30 20.39 3.26
CA LEU A 130 -8.75 20.34 3.43
C LEU A 130 -9.33 21.71 3.78
N ILE A 131 -8.77 22.39 4.79
CA ILE A 131 -9.27 23.70 5.22
C ILE A 131 -9.16 24.71 4.08
N THR A 132 -7.96 24.84 3.50
CA THR A 132 -7.70 25.84 2.44
C THR A 132 -8.52 25.58 1.18
N GLN A 133 -8.56 24.34 0.68
CA GLN A 133 -9.27 24.00 -0.55
C GLN A 133 -10.79 24.03 -0.35
N ALA A 134 -11.31 23.66 0.83
CA ALA A 134 -12.73 23.85 1.15
C ALA A 134 -13.10 25.33 1.22
N SER A 135 -12.25 26.19 1.78
CA SER A 135 -12.46 27.64 1.78
C SER A 135 -12.46 28.22 0.36
N VAL A 136 -11.51 27.84 -0.50
CA VAL A 136 -11.46 28.29 -1.90
C VAL A 136 -12.70 27.83 -2.67
N ALA A 137 -13.07 26.56 -2.54
CA ALA A 137 -14.27 26.02 -3.18
C ALA A 137 -15.55 26.71 -2.67
N GLY A 138 -15.65 26.97 -1.37
CA GLY A 138 -16.76 27.73 -0.78
C GLY A 138 -16.82 29.16 -1.31
N TYR A 139 -15.67 29.85 -1.38
CA TYR A 139 -15.59 31.19 -1.96
C TYR A 139 -16.13 31.24 -3.39
N ILE A 140 -15.67 30.32 -4.26
CA ILE A 140 -16.14 30.22 -5.65
C ILE A 140 -17.65 30.04 -5.70
N ILE A 141 -18.22 29.14 -4.90
CA ILE A 141 -19.66 28.88 -4.88
C ILE A 141 -20.45 30.11 -4.41
N THR A 142 -19.94 30.87 -3.43
CA THR A 142 -20.63 32.03 -2.84
C THR A 142 -20.61 33.28 -3.70
N ILE A 143 -19.53 33.54 -4.43
CA ILE A 143 -19.41 34.73 -5.29
C ILE A 143 -20.17 34.56 -6.62
N SER A 144 -20.48 33.32 -6.97
CA SER A 144 -21.16 32.97 -8.21
C SER A 144 -22.63 33.34 -8.18
N SER A 145 -23.11 34.00 -9.24
CA SER A 145 -24.54 34.20 -9.46
C SER A 145 -25.16 32.92 -9.99
N TRP A 146 -26.24 32.42 -9.38
CA TRP A 146 -26.92 31.19 -9.81
C TRP A 146 -28.32 31.50 -10.31
N GLN A 147 -28.62 31.14 -11.57
CA GLN A 147 -29.95 31.33 -12.15
C GLN A 147 -30.92 30.21 -11.75
N ASP A 148 -30.44 28.97 -11.62
CA ASP A 148 -31.24 27.81 -11.22
C ASP A 148 -30.91 27.36 -9.79
N SER A 149 -31.92 27.40 -8.92
CA SER A 149 -31.82 26.94 -7.52
C SER A 149 -31.52 25.45 -7.40
N ARG A 150 -31.91 24.64 -8.40
CA ARG A 150 -31.63 23.20 -8.47
C ARG A 150 -30.14 22.96 -8.68
N LEU A 151 -29.50 23.74 -9.55
CA LEU A 151 -28.07 23.64 -9.84
C LEU A 151 -27.23 24.11 -8.65
N LEU A 152 -27.68 25.15 -7.94
CA LEU A 152 -27.07 25.56 -6.67
C LEU A 152 -27.17 24.44 -5.63
N ALA A 153 -28.35 23.85 -5.44
CA ALA A 153 -28.54 22.74 -4.49
C ALA A 153 -27.66 21.53 -4.84
N ALA A 154 -27.57 21.18 -6.13
CA ALA A 154 -26.68 20.13 -6.64
C ALA A 154 -25.20 20.44 -6.31
N THR A 155 -24.77 21.68 -6.54
CA THR A 155 -23.39 22.12 -6.24
C THR A 155 -23.08 22.06 -4.75
N VAL A 156 -23.99 22.52 -3.90
CA VAL A 156 -23.83 22.47 -2.43
C VAL A 156 -23.77 21.03 -1.92
N LEU A 157 -24.63 20.14 -2.43
CA LEU A 157 -24.61 18.72 -2.08
C LEU A 157 -23.27 18.06 -2.46
N MET A 158 -22.77 18.32 -3.67
CA MET A 158 -21.46 17.84 -4.09
C MET A 158 -20.33 18.48 -3.29
N PHE A 159 -20.45 19.74 -2.90
CA PHE A 159 -19.44 20.42 -2.08
C PHE A 159 -19.30 19.73 -0.73
N LEU A 160 -20.44 19.47 -0.05
CA LEU A 160 -20.46 18.71 1.19
C LEU A 160 -19.89 17.31 0.99
N SER A 161 -20.21 16.64 -0.13
CA SER A 161 -19.65 15.33 -0.46
C SER A 161 -18.12 15.38 -0.60
N GLY A 162 -17.60 16.41 -1.26
CA GLY A 162 -16.15 16.64 -1.40
C GLY A 162 -15.48 16.86 -0.05
N VAL A 163 -16.07 17.69 0.81
CA VAL A 163 -15.61 17.93 2.18
C VAL A 163 -15.58 16.63 2.99
N PHE A 164 -16.68 15.85 3.01
CA PHE A 164 -16.74 14.59 3.76
C PHE A 164 -15.73 13.57 3.25
N LYS A 165 -15.56 13.43 1.94
CA LYS A 165 -14.57 12.51 1.37
C LYS A 165 -13.14 12.89 1.75
N TYR A 166 -12.84 14.18 1.78
CA TYR A 166 -11.53 14.70 2.17
C TYR A 166 -11.30 14.66 3.69
N ILE A 167 -12.33 14.87 4.51
CA ILE A 167 -12.29 14.53 5.95
C ILE A 167 -11.97 13.05 6.14
N GLY A 168 -12.63 12.16 5.39
CA GLY A 168 -12.38 10.72 5.45
C GLY A 168 -10.93 10.33 5.13
N ARG A 169 -10.33 10.94 4.10
CA ARG A 169 -8.89 10.77 3.80
C ARG A 169 -8.01 11.25 4.95
N THR A 170 -8.24 12.46 5.45
CA THR A 170 -7.45 13.05 6.54
C THR A 170 -7.54 12.23 7.83
N PHE A 171 -8.74 11.74 8.15
CA PHE A 171 -8.99 10.85 9.28
C PHE A 171 -8.23 9.52 9.12
N CYS A 172 -8.31 8.86 7.96
CA CYS A 172 -7.56 7.63 7.70
C CYS A 172 -6.04 7.82 7.85
N LEU A 173 -5.48 8.91 7.32
CA LEU A 173 -4.05 9.22 7.45
C LEU A 173 -3.66 9.42 8.91
N CYS A 174 -4.45 10.19 9.66
CA CYS A 174 -4.22 10.42 11.09
C CYS A 174 -4.29 9.11 11.88
N SER A 175 -5.35 8.31 11.71
CA SER A 175 -5.53 7.03 12.39
C SER A 175 -4.52 5.95 12.00
N SER A 176 -3.78 6.14 10.90
CA SER A 176 -2.76 5.21 10.39
C SER A 176 -1.34 5.60 10.77
N ARG A 177 -1.17 6.63 11.62
CA ARG A 177 0.12 6.99 12.19
C ARG A 177 0.66 5.88 13.05
N THR A 178 1.96 5.68 12.99
CA THR A 178 2.62 4.60 13.75
C THR A 178 2.36 4.78 15.24
N PHE A 179 2.51 6.01 15.74
CA PHE A 179 2.23 6.34 17.14
C PHE A 179 0.80 6.00 17.58
N LEU A 180 -0.22 6.38 16.80
CA LEU A 180 -1.62 6.13 17.16
C LEU A 180 -1.99 4.65 17.01
N LEU A 181 -1.37 3.95 16.08
CA LEU A 181 -1.51 2.50 15.97
C LEU A 181 -0.92 1.83 17.21
N THR A 182 0.31 2.18 17.61
CA THR A 182 0.93 1.68 18.84
C THR A 182 0.10 2.02 20.08
N ASP A 183 -0.34 3.27 20.23
CA ASP A 183 -1.15 3.71 21.36
C ASP A 183 -2.50 2.97 21.43
N ALA A 184 -3.20 2.80 20.30
CA ALA A 184 -4.44 2.02 20.24
C ALA A 184 -4.23 0.53 20.55
N THR A 185 -3.01 0.00 20.38
CA THR A 185 -2.70 -1.39 20.72
C THR A 185 -2.41 -1.59 22.20
N VAL A 186 -1.97 -0.56 22.92
CA VAL A 186 -1.67 -0.66 24.36
C VAL A 186 -2.91 -1.06 25.19
N PRO A 187 -4.11 -0.46 25.02
CA PRO A 187 -5.32 -0.89 25.73
C PRO A 187 -5.83 -2.28 25.34
N ILE A 188 -5.60 -2.71 24.09
CA ILE A 188 -5.92 -4.08 23.64
C ILE A 188 -5.02 -5.07 24.36
N LEU A 189 -3.74 -4.70 24.49
CA LEU A 189 -2.73 -5.50 25.15
C LEU A 189 -2.93 -5.51 26.67
N ASP A 190 -3.27 -4.39 27.28
CA ASP A 190 -3.65 -4.26 28.70
C ASP A 190 -4.92 -5.08 29.02
N ARG A 191 -5.90 -5.14 28.09
CA ARG A 191 -7.05 -6.05 28.21
C ARG A 191 -6.67 -7.52 28.05
N TYR A 192 -5.74 -7.83 27.14
CA TYR A 192 -5.18 -9.17 26.98
C TYR A 192 -4.46 -9.64 28.25
N VAL A 193 -3.63 -8.77 28.84
CA VAL A 193 -2.95 -8.98 30.13
C VAL A 193 -3.98 -9.23 31.23
N ARG A 194 -4.98 -8.36 31.38
CA ARG A 194 -6.03 -8.55 32.41
C ARG A 194 -7.00 -9.71 32.16
N GLY A 195 -6.79 -10.54 31.15
CA GLY A 195 -7.64 -11.70 30.83
C GLY A 195 -9.08 -11.32 30.42
N VAL A 196 -9.26 -10.11 29.88
CA VAL A 196 -10.56 -9.60 29.41
C VAL A 196 -10.52 -9.61 27.88
N TYR A 197 -10.93 -10.72 27.26
CA TYR A 197 -10.96 -10.86 25.80
C TYR A 197 -12.35 -11.20 25.27
N TYR A 198 -12.71 -10.63 24.11
CA TYR A 198 -13.91 -10.97 23.36
C TYR A 198 -13.52 -11.81 22.15
N THR A 199 -13.77 -13.11 22.17
CA THR A 199 -13.62 -13.98 20.99
C THR A 199 -14.80 -13.81 20.03
N PRO A 200 -14.59 -13.77 18.69
CA PRO A 200 -15.64 -13.42 17.72
C PRO A 200 -16.76 -14.45 17.56
N THR A 201 -16.65 -15.64 18.14
CA THR A 201 -17.62 -16.74 17.95
C THR A 201 -18.06 -17.43 19.22
N LEU A 202 -17.46 -17.13 20.38
CA LEU A 202 -17.85 -17.71 21.66
C LEU A 202 -17.79 -16.63 22.75
N LEU A 203 -18.96 -16.41 23.35
CA LEU A 203 -19.23 -15.57 24.52
C LEU A 203 -18.60 -16.21 25.78
N THR A 204 -17.29 -16.44 25.79
CA THR A 204 -16.60 -17.03 26.94
C THR A 204 -15.27 -16.33 27.20
N ARG A 205 -15.14 -15.85 28.44
CA ARG A 205 -13.90 -15.41 29.09
C ARG A 205 -12.94 -16.61 29.16
N GLY A 206 -12.00 -16.73 28.22
CA GLY A 206 -10.98 -17.78 28.21
C GLY A 206 -9.62 -17.27 28.69
N PRO A 207 -8.79 -18.08 29.37
CA PRO A 207 -7.42 -17.73 29.72
C PRO A 207 -6.56 -17.44 28.47
N SER A 208 -5.55 -16.58 28.61
CA SER A 208 -4.62 -16.15 27.55
C SER A 208 -3.95 -17.32 26.81
N GLU A 209 -3.74 -18.44 27.48
CA GLU A 209 -3.24 -19.70 26.93
C GLU A 209 -4.13 -20.26 25.79
N ASP A 210 -5.46 -20.23 25.96
CA ASP A 210 -6.40 -20.78 24.98
C ASP A 210 -6.37 -19.98 23.68
N ILE A 211 -6.12 -18.66 23.77
CA ILE A 211 -5.96 -17.78 22.62
C ILE A 211 -4.70 -18.17 21.83
N LEU A 212 -3.59 -18.37 22.53
CA LEU A 212 -2.32 -18.72 21.88
C LEU A 212 -2.40 -20.11 21.22
N LYS A 213 -3.05 -21.07 21.88
CA LYS A 213 -3.40 -22.38 21.30
C LYS A 213 -4.26 -22.23 20.04
N GLN A 214 -5.29 -21.36 20.08
CA GLN A 214 -6.15 -21.11 18.93
C GLN A 214 -5.38 -20.46 17.76
N VAL A 215 -4.48 -19.51 18.03
CA VAL A 215 -3.63 -18.88 17.01
C VAL A 215 -2.75 -19.93 16.33
N VAL A 216 -2.09 -20.80 17.12
CA VAL A 216 -1.23 -21.87 16.58
C VAL A 216 -2.04 -22.89 15.80
N HIS A 217 -3.23 -23.26 16.29
CA HIS A 217 -4.18 -24.07 15.53
C HIS A 217 -4.55 -23.41 14.20
N ASP A 218 -4.88 -22.12 14.20
CA ASP A 218 -5.25 -21.36 13.01
C ASP A 218 -4.11 -21.24 11.99
N MET A 219 -2.85 -21.24 12.43
CA MET A 219 -1.68 -21.30 11.56
C MET A 219 -1.56 -22.64 10.83
N MET A 220 -2.10 -23.71 11.39
CA MET A 220 -2.03 -25.08 10.83
C MET A 220 -3.24 -25.43 9.96
N ILE A 221 -4.30 -24.62 9.95
CA ILE A 221 -5.49 -24.83 9.11
C ILE A 221 -5.12 -24.81 7.63
N ASN A 222 -5.74 -25.68 6.84
CA ASN A 222 -5.53 -25.78 5.39
C ASN A 222 -5.84 -24.48 4.66
N GLN A 223 -5.06 -24.19 3.62
CA GLN A 223 -5.13 -22.96 2.82
C GLN A 223 -6.56 -22.60 2.34
N ASP A 224 -7.38 -23.60 2.04
CA ASP A 224 -8.75 -23.44 1.53
C ASP A 224 -9.75 -22.88 2.56
N ASP A 225 -9.44 -22.97 3.85
CA ASP A 225 -10.32 -22.53 4.95
C ASP A 225 -9.87 -21.21 5.62
N VAL A 226 -8.74 -20.62 5.18
CA VAL A 226 -8.17 -19.41 5.79
C VAL A 226 -8.88 -18.14 5.30
N LYS A 227 -10.01 -17.84 5.94
CA LYS A 227 -10.68 -16.52 5.90
C LYS A 227 -9.83 -15.42 6.58
N LEU A 228 -10.05 -14.14 6.24
CA LEU A 228 -9.32 -13.03 6.87
C LEU A 228 -9.52 -13.00 8.40
N PRO A 229 -8.46 -12.80 9.20
CA PRO A 229 -8.58 -12.73 10.65
C PRO A 229 -9.48 -11.55 11.07
N PRO A 230 -10.07 -11.63 12.27
CA PRO A 230 -10.93 -10.59 12.82
C PRO A 230 -10.19 -9.26 12.97
N VAL A 231 -10.96 -8.17 12.96
CA VAL A 231 -10.50 -6.78 12.92
C VAL A 231 -9.80 -6.33 14.21
N ASP A 232 -9.69 -7.17 15.24
CA ASP A 232 -9.00 -6.79 16.50
C ASP A 232 -7.59 -7.40 16.64
N ASN A 233 -7.21 -8.33 15.76
CA ASN A 233 -5.90 -9.02 15.84
C ASN A 233 -4.71 -8.17 15.35
N PHE A 234 -4.92 -6.88 15.04
CA PHE A 234 -3.90 -5.98 14.48
C PHE A 234 -2.74 -5.68 15.42
N ALA A 235 -2.95 -5.84 16.73
CA ALA A 235 -1.97 -5.43 17.74
C ALA A 235 -0.64 -6.19 17.66
N GLN A 236 -0.58 -7.32 16.95
CA GLN A 236 0.53 -8.26 17.07
C GLN A 236 1.69 -8.04 16.07
N ILE A 237 1.50 -7.36 14.93
CA ILE A 237 2.59 -7.18 13.94
C ILE A 237 3.35 -5.85 14.10
N LEU A 238 2.73 -4.81 14.66
CA LEU A 238 3.33 -3.47 14.75
C LEU A 238 4.06 -3.22 16.08
N MET A 239 3.98 -4.14 17.02
CA MET A 239 4.67 -4.02 18.31
C MET A 239 6.08 -4.60 18.17
N ASP A 240 7.09 -3.74 18.29
CA ASP A 240 8.50 -4.13 18.20
C ASP A 240 9.00 -4.90 19.44
N THR A 241 8.23 -4.89 20.53
CA THR A 241 8.57 -5.57 21.79
C THR A 241 7.32 -6.08 22.52
N PRO A 242 7.38 -7.31 23.08
CA PRO A 242 6.35 -7.79 24.00
C PRO A 242 6.35 -6.96 25.28
N LEU A 243 5.19 -6.88 25.96
CA LEU A 243 5.10 -6.19 27.25
C LEU A 243 5.86 -6.95 28.34
N ASN A 244 6.42 -6.19 29.28
CA ASN A 244 7.08 -6.72 30.47
C ASN A 244 6.09 -6.79 31.65
N ASP A 245 5.02 -7.56 31.49
CA ASP A 245 3.98 -7.79 32.51
C ASP A 245 3.89 -9.28 32.90
N ARG A 246 3.23 -9.55 34.02
CA ARG A 246 3.15 -10.89 34.61
C ARG A 246 2.48 -11.91 33.67
N ASP A 247 1.38 -11.53 33.03
CA ASP A 247 0.60 -12.44 32.18
C ASP A 247 1.37 -12.76 30.89
N THR A 248 2.10 -11.80 30.34
CA THR A 248 3.01 -12.01 29.20
C THR A 248 4.18 -12.94 29.59
N ILE A 249 4.77 -12.76 30.77
CA ILE A 249 5.86 -13.63 31.28
C ILE A 249 5.34 -15.06 31.53
N GLU A 250 4.15 -15.20 32.11
CA GLU A 250 3.53 -16.50 32.38
C GLU A 250 3.17 -17.22 31.06
N CYS A 251 2.60 -16.50 30.09
CA CYS A 251 2.36 -17.02 28.74
C CYS A 251 3.64 -17.40 27.99
N ALA A 252 4.74 -16.66 28.20
CA ALA A 252 6.01 -16.93 27.54
C ALA A 252 6.54 -18.34 27.84
N SER A 253 6.24 -18.88 29.03
CA SER A 253 6.62 -20.25 29.41
C SER A 253 5.96 -21.34 28.55
N ILE A 254 4.81 -21.04 27.93
CA ILE A 254 4.02 -22.00 27.13
C ILE A 254 4.39 -21.91 25.64
N ILE A 255 4.95 -20.78 25.19
CA ILE A 255 5.34 -20.54 23.78
C ILE A 255 6.21 -21.66 23.22
N PRO A 256 7.31 -22.12 23.88
CA PRO A 256 8.15 -23.18 23.33
C PRO A 256 7.38 -24.49 23.08
N GLY A 257 6.46 -24.85 23.99
CA GLY A 257 5.60 -26.02 23.83
C GLY A 257 4.69 -25.91 22.60
N LEU A 258 4.10 -24.74 22.36
CA LEU A 258 3.26 -24.51 21.19
C LEU A 258 4.04 -24.43 19.88
N LEU A 259 5.24 -23.85 19.90
CA LEU A 259 6.14 -23.87 18.75
C LEU A 259 6.58 -25.30 18.40
N ASN A 260 6.76 -26.18 19.40
CA ASN A 260 6.99 -27.61 19.17
C ASN A 260 5.80 -28.30 18.51
N VAL A 261 4.56 -27.96 18.90
CA VAL A 261 3.34 -28.43 18.21
C VAL A 261 3.34 -27.99 16.75
N LEU A 262 3.63 -26.70 16.49
CA LEU A 262 3.70 -26.19 15.12
C LEU A 262 4.83 -26.87 14.31
N LYS A 263 6.00 -27.09 14.92
CA LYS A 263 7.16 -27.76 14.29
C LYS A 263 6.88 -29.20 13.89
N SER A 264 6.13 -29.94 14.71
CA SER A 264 5.75 -31.33 14.42
C SER A 264 4.63 -31.45 13.38
N SER A 265 3.95 -30.35 13.03
CA SER A 265 2.87 -30.35 12.05
C SER A 265 3.37 -30.49 10.60
N ALA A 266 2.70 -31.35 9.84
CA ALA A 266 2.91 -31.47 8.39
C ALA A 266 2.46 -30.20 7.63
N ASN A 267 1.53 -29.43 8.21
CA ASN A 267 0.92 -28.24 7.61
C ASN A 267 1.57 -26.94 8.08
N ARG A 268 2.74 -26.98 8.71
CA ARG A 268 3.38 -25.80 9.32
C ARG A 268 3.65 -24.65 8.33
N SER A 269 3.84 -24.95 7.04
CA SER A 269 4.02 -23.93 6.00
C SER A 269 2.78 -23.05 5.77
N ASN A 270 1.58 -23.49 6.22
CA ASN A 270 0.37 -22.67 6.22
C ASN A 270 0.50 -21.43 7.14
N THR A 271 1.48 -21.40 8.05
CA THR A 271 1.86 -20.22 8.83
C THR A 271 2.10 -19.00 7.92
N TYR A 272 2.74 -19.18 6.76
CA TYR A 272 2.96 -18.08 5.79
C TYR A 272 1.64 -17.55 5.21
N VAL A 273 0.65 -18.42 5.02
CA VAL A 273 -0.68 -18.03 4.56
C VAL A 273 -1.37 -17.22 5.66
N TYR A 274 -1.34 -17.70 6.90
CA TYR A 274 -1.90 -17.01 8.06
C TYR A 274 -1.30 -15.61 8.24
N VAL A 275 0.02 -15.51 8.36
CA VAL A 275 0.76 -14.24 8.50
C VAL A 275 0.53 -13.34 7.29
N GLY A 276 0.54 -13.89 6.08
CA GLY A 276 0.23 -13.15 4.86
C GLY A 276 -1.17 -12.53 4.87
N THR A 277 -2.15 -13.19 5.52
CA THR A 277 -3.50 -12.64 5.72
C THR A 277 -3.51 -11.47 6.70
N LEU A 278 -2.77 -11.60 7.79
CA LEU A 278 -2.67 -10.56 8.81
C LEU A 278 -1.99 -9.31 8.22
N LEU A 279 -0.94 -9.49 7.42
CA LEU A 279 -0.28 -8.39 6.70
C LEU A 279 -1.21 -7.68 5.71
N VAL A 280 -2.14 -8.39 5.04
CA VAL A 280 -3.09 -7.77 4.11
C VAL A 280 -3.98 -6.78 4.84
N ARG A 281 -4.45 -7.16 6.03
CA ARG A 281 -5.23 -6.28 6.90
C ARG A 281 -4.40 -5.07 7.33
N SER A 282 -3.17 -5.27 7.79
CA SER A 282 -2.28 -4.16 8.19
C SER A 282 -2.05 -3.20 7.03
N TYR A 283 -1.85 -3.72 5.81
CA TYR A 283 -1.73 -2.91 4.60
C TYR A 283 -2.98 -2.08 4.33
N GLU A 284 -4.17 -2.69 4.39
CA GLU A 284 -5.45 -1.98 4.15
C GLU A 284 -5.66 -0.85 5.15
N ARG A 285 -5.26 -1.05 6.41
CA ARG A 285 -5.31 -0.01 7.41
C ARG A 285 -4.33 1.13 7.10
N ILE A 286 -3.07 0.81 6.80
CA ILE A 286 -1.98 1.80 6.67
C ILE A 286 -2.04 2.58 5.36
N TYR A 287 -2.45 1.97 4.25
CA TYR A 287 -2.29 2.53 2.91
C TYR A 287 -3.61 2.83 2.17
N THR A 288 -4.77 2.47 2.73
CA THR A 288 -6.07 2.61 2.06
C THR A 288 -7.12 3.20 2.99
N LYS A 289 -8.32 3.52 2.48
CA LYS A 289 -9.47 3.87 3.34
C LYS A 289 -10.16 2.64 3.95
N GLY A 290 -9.51 1.48 3.92
CA GLY A 290 -9.98 0.24 4.52
C GLY A 290 -10.41 0.39 5.99
N LEU A 291 -9.80 1.32 6.73
CA LEU A 291 -10.21 1.69 8.09
C LEU A 291 -11.70 2.12 8.16
N LEU A 292 -12.15 3.01 7.27
CA LEU A 292 -13.56 3.45 7.19
C LEU A 292 -14.50 2.30 6.85
N ASN A 293 -14.08 1.42 5.95
CA ASN A 293 -14.84 0.22 5.57
C ASN A 293 -14.97 -0.77 6.74
N MET A 294 -13.94 -0.86 7.59
CA MET A 294 -13.91 -1.74 8.75
C MET A 294 -14.74 -1.20 9.93
N PHE A 295 -14.93 0.12 10.00
CA PHE A 295 -15.74 0.76 11.05
C PHE A 295 -17.23 0.44 11.01
N TRP A 296 -17.75 -0.19 9.96
CA TRP A 296 -19.11 -0.72 9.99
C TRP A 296 -19.20 -2.06 10.72
N ILE A 297 -18.14 -2.86 10.66
CA ILE A 297 -18.11 -4.24 11.17
C ILE A 297 -18.05 -4.24 12.71
N PHE A 298 -17.14 -3.43 13.26
CA PHE A 298 -16.90 -3.37 14.70
C PHE A 298 -18.15 -2.96 15.50
N PRO A 299 -18.89 -1.89 15.15
CA PRO A 299 -20.08 -1.50 15.88
C PRO A 299 -21.26 -2.44 15.70
N ILE A 300 -21.48 -3.01 14.52
CA ILE A 300 -22.55 -4.01 14.33
C ILE A 300 -22.32 -5.16 15.31
N ARG A 301 -21.08 -5.62 15.45
CA ARG A 301 -20.72 -6.67 16.41
C ARG A 301 -20.88 -6.22 17.87
N THR A 302 -20.44 -5.01 18.22
CA THR A 302 -20.57 -4.48 19.59
C THR A 302 -22.02 -4.19 19.99
N ILE A 303 -22.86 -3.77 19.06
CA ILE A 303 -24.32 -3.60 19.26
C ILE A 303 -24.98 -4.95 19.53
N MET A 304 -24.56 -5.98 18.79
CA MET A 304 -25.04 -7.36 18.96
C MET A 304 -24.47 -8.05 20.21
N SER A 305 -23.39 -7.52 20.80
CA SER A 305 -22.82 -8.04 22.04
C SER A 305 -23.71 -7.68 23.24
N LYS A 306 -23.66 -8.49 24.31
CA LYS A 306 -24.49 -8.27 25.50
C LYS A 306 -23.94 -7.17 26.42
N ASP A 307 -22.73 -6.70 26.14
CA ASP A 307 -22.00 -5.74 26.99
C ASP A 307 -22.47 -4.30 26.74
N SER A 308 -22.73 -3.54 27.80
CA SER A 308 -23.39 -2.24 27.72
C SER A 308 -22.44 -1.05 27.65
N GLU A 309 -21.21 -1.17 28.14
CA GLU A 309 -20.33 -0.01 28.33
C GLU A 309 -19.79 0.57 27.00
N ASP A 310 -19.54 -0.27 26.00
CA ASP A 310 -18.98 0.17 24.71
C ASP A 310 -20.04 0.49 23.64
N LYS A 311 -21.35 0.29 23.93
CA LYS A 311 -22.42 0.41 22.92
C LYS A 311 -22.65 1.83 22.44
N ILE A 312 -22.64 2.82 23.33
CA ILE A 312 -22.87 4.22 22.96
C ILE A 312 -21.74 4.70 22.03
N THR A 313 -20.50 4.44 22.42
CA THR A 313 -19.31 4.74 21.63
C THR A 313 -19.37 4.06 20.26
N ALA A 314 -19.68 2.76 20.22
CA ALA A 314 -19.84 2.01 18.98
C ALA A 314 -20.93 2.60 18.06
N ILE A 315 -22.09 2.97 18.61
CA ILE A 315 -23.18 3.59 17.85
C ILE A 315 -22.74 4.92 17.26
N VAL A 316 -22.06 5.78 18.02
CA VAL A 316 -21.53 7.07 17.51
C VAL A 316 -20.54 6.84 16.37
N PHE A 317 -19.60 5.90 16.53
CA PHE A 317 -18.65 5.55 15.47
C PHE A 317 -19.34 5.00 14.22
N LEU A 318 -20.38 4.19 14.37
CA LEU A 318 -21.17 3.67 13.24
C LEU A 318 -21.85 4.80 12.46
N HIS A 319 -22.42 5.78 13.16
CA HIS A 319 -23.07 6.93 12.52
C HIS A 319 -22.05 7.79 11.78
N ILE A 320 -20.87 8.04 12.37
CA ILE A 320 -19.81 8.81 11.71
C ILE A 320 -19.29 8.08 10.46
N ALA A 321 -19.00 6.78 10.57
CA ALA A 321 -18.55 5.98 9.42
C ALA A 321 -19.62 5.88 8.33
N SER A 322 -20.90 5.78 8.74
CA SER A 322 -22.03 5.78 7.82
C SER A 322 -22.19 7.09 7.08
N LEU A 323 -22.06 8.21 7.80
CA LEU A 323 -22.04 9.53 7.22
C LEU A 323 -20.89 9.66 6.21
N LEU A 324 -19.67 9.26 6.56
CA LEU A 324 -18.51 9.41 5.68
C LEU A 324 -18.56 8.53 4.42
N LEU A 325 -19.25 7.38 4.45
CA LEU A 325 -19.29 6.43 3.34
C LEU A 325 -20.58 6.49 2.50
N LEU A 326 -21.76 6.67 3.10
CA LEU A 326 -23.02 6.69 2.35
C LEU A 326 -23.41 8.09 1.88
N PHE A 327 -23.05 9.14 2.62
CA PHE A 327 -23.42 10.50 2.22
C PHE A 327 -22.90 10.87 0.84
N PRO A 328 -21.64 10.58 0.44
CA PRO A 328 -21.16 10.90 -0.91
C PRO A 328 -21.97 10.25 -2.02
N LEU A 329 -22.33 8.96 -1.87
CA LEU A 329 -23.14 8.25 -2.85
C LEU A 329 -24.55 8.83 -2.96
N ILE A 330 -25.23 9.02 -1.82
CA ILE A 330 -26.60 9.56 -1.77
C ILE A 330 -26.61 10.98 -2.35
N SER A 331 -25.62 11.80 -1.96
CA SER A 331 -25.44 13.15 -2.47
C SER A 331 -25.24 13.16 -3.98
N ALA A 332 -24.37 12.31 -4.53
CA ALA A 332 -24.13 12.21 -5.98
C ALA A 332 -25.39 11.77 -6.76
N LEU A 333 -26.16 10.83 -6.23
CA LEU A 333 -27.42 10.38 -6.83
C LEU A 333 -28.49 11.49 -6.85
N ILE A 334 -28.65 12.23 -5.75
CA ILE A 334 -29.56 13.38 -5.69
C ILE A 334 -29.09 14.47 -6.63
N THR A 335 -27.79 14.75 -6.66
CA THR A 335 -27.17 15.71 -7.57
C THR A 335 -27.41 15.32 -9.03
N LEU A 336 -27.33 14.02 -9.40
CA LEU A 336 -27.69 13.57 -10.76
C LEU A 336 -29.11 13.96 -11.11
N ARG A 337 -30.05 13.72 -10.19
CA ARG A 337 -31.48 14.00 -10.40
C ARG A 337 -31.74 15.49 -10.52
N LEU A 338 -31.15 16.31 -9.66
CA LEU A 338 -31.25 17.76 -9.71
C LEU A 338 -30.64 18.31 -11.00
N PHE A 339 -29.47 17.81 -11.39
CA PHE A 339 -28.82 18.17 -12.64
C PHE A 339 -29.66 17.74 -13.84
N MET A 340 -30.26 16.54 -13.85
CA MET A 340 -31.17 16.12 -14.95
C MET A 340 -32.40 17.02 -15.06
N ALA A 341 -32.88 17.55 -13.93
CA ALA A 341 -34.08 18.39 -13.86
C ALA A 341 -33.82 19.88 -14.08
N SER A 342 -32.57 20.34 -14.12
CA SER A 342 -32.24 21.76 -14.37
C SER A 342 -32.45 22.11 -15.83
N GLU A 343 -32.88 23.32 -16.13
CA GLU A 343 -33.02 23.81 -17.51
C GLU A 343 -31.63 24.08 -18.12
N LYS A 344 -31.32 23.42 -19.25
CA LYS A 344 -29.97 23.48 -19.87
C LYS A 344 -29.96 23.86 -21.35
N ALA A 345 -31.07 23.66 -22.05
CA ALA A 345 -31.10 23.64 -23.51
C ALA A 345 -30.76 25.00 -24.16
N GLU A 346 -30.89 26.10 -23.42
CA GLU A 346 -30.66 27.46 -23.94
C GLU A 346 -29.54 28.23 -23.23
N LEU A 347 -28.98 27.70 -22.13
CA LEU A 347 -28.12 28.46 -21.21
C LEU A 347 -26.65 28.02 -21.20
N TYR A 348 -26.32 26.81 -21.68
CA TYR A 348 -25.01 26.22 -21.48
C TYR A 348 -24.44 25.51 -22.72
N ASN A 349 -23.10 25.50 -22.83
CA ASN A 349 -22.41 24.78 -23.89
C ASN A 349 -22.62 23.27 -23.76
N THR A 350 -22.87 22.58 -24.88
CA THR A 350 -23.09 21.13 -24.90
C THR A 350 -21.91 20.36 -24.31
N THR A 351 -20.68 20.83 -24.56
CA THR A 351 -19.46 20.23 -24.00
C THR A 351 -19.47 20.25 -22.47
N ASP A 352 -19.85 21.36 -21.85
CA ASP A 352 -19.84 21.51 -20.39
C ASP A 352 -20.86 20.57 -19.74
N VAL A 353 -22.02 20.41 -20.39
CA VAL A 353 -23.06 19.46 -19.97
C VAL A 353 -22.55 18.02 -20.06
N ILE A 354 -21.87 17.65 -21.16
CA ILE A 354 -21.29 16.32 -21.34
C ILE A 354 -20.23 16.03 -20.27
N VAL A 355 -19.27 16.94 -20.04
CA VAL A 355 -18.22 16.76 -19.01
C VAL A 355 -18.84 16.61 -17.63
N SER A 356 -19.88 17.38 -17.30
CA SER A 356 -20.59 17.26 -16.02
C SER A 356 -21.25 15.91 -15.83
N TYR A 357 -21.87 15.36 -16.87
CA TYR A 357 -22.40 14.00 -16.82
C TYR A 357 -21.30 12.96 -16.62
N ILE A 358 -20.16 13.10 -17.31
CA ILE A 358 -19.00 12.19 -17.14
C ILE A 358 -18.52 12.22 -15.69
N LEU A 359 -18.31 13.40 -15.11
CA LEU A 359 -17.86 13.55 -13.72
C LEU A 359 -18.86 12.96 -12.73
N LEU A 360 -20.15 13.20 -12.94
CA LEU A 360 -21.18 12.81 -11.99
C LEU A 360 -21.52 11.31 -12.05
N VAL A 361 -21.69 10.76 -13.25
CA VAL A 361 -21.85 9.31 -13.44
C VAL A 361 -20.58 8.58 -13.01
N GLY A 362 -19.42 9.14 -13.35
CA GLY A 362 -18.11 8.63 -12.94
C GLY A 362 -17.94 8.57 -11.42
N ALA A 363 -18.31 9.64 -10.71
CA ALA A 363 -18.31 9.68 -9.25
C ALA A 363 -19.22 8.59 -8.67
N ILE A 364 -20.45 8.45 -9.16
CA ILE A 364 -21.39 7.39 -8.71
C ILE A 364 -20.79 6.00 -8.94
N ILE A 365 -20.21 5.73 -10.11
CA ILE A 365 -19.58 4.45 -10.42
C ILE A 365 -18.44 4.15 -9.43
N LEU A 366 -17.57 5.13 -9.16
CA LEU A 366 -16.45 4.95 -8.22
C LEU A 366 -16.94 4.71 -6.78
N GLU A 367 -17.96 5.44 -6.31
CA GLU A 367 -18.56 5.22 -4.97
C GLU A 367 -19.21 3.83 -4.86
N VAL A 368 -20.01 3.43 -5.86
CA VAL A 368 -20.65 2.11 -5.89
C VAL A 368 -19.59 1.00 -5.93
N ALA A 369 -18.54 1.17 -6.74
CA ALA A 369 -17.46 0.21 -6.83
C ALA A 369 -16.68 0.11 -5.50
N SER A 370 -16.48 1.22 -4.79
CA SER A 370 -15.84 1.21 -3.47
C SER A 370 -16.69 0.48 -2.42
N LEU A 371 -17.99 0.80 -2.33
CA LEU A 371 -18.91 0.09 -1.42
C LEU A 371 -18.98 -1.40 -1.73
N PHE A 372 -19.02 -1.74 -3.02
CA PHE A 372 -18.98 -3.14 -3.45
C PHE A 372 -17.70 -3.84 -2.97
N MET A 373 -16.53 -3.23 -3.18
CA MET A 373 -15.24 -3.78 -2.71
C MET A 373 -15.18 -3.91 -1.18
N SER A 374 -15.76 -2.96 -0.44
CA SER A 374 -15.89 -3.00 1.02
C SER A 374 -16.74 -4.19 1.48
N ILE A 375 -17.91 -4.38 0.87
CA ILE A 375 -18.82 -5.50 1.12
C ILE A 375 -18.12 -6.83 0.83
N LEU A 376 -17.44 -6.96 -0.32
CA LEU A 376 -16.68 -8.17 -0.66
C LEU A 376 -15.58 -8.47 0.36
N SER A 377 -14.86 -7.44 0.84
CA SER A 377 -13.83 -7.60 1.87
C SER A 377 -14.39 -8.09 3.21
N TYR A 378 -15.56 -7.58 3.62
CA TYR A 378 -16.25 -8.05 4.83
C TYR A 378 -16.66 -9.52 4.72
N PHE A 379 -17.30 -9.90 3.62
CA PHE A 379 -17.76 -11.28 3.43
C PHE A 379 -16.61 -12.28 3.20
N ALA A 380 -15.44 -11.82 2.77
CA ALA A 380 -14.21 -12.63 2.73
C ALA A 380 -13.57 -12.86 4.12
N SER A 381 -14.04 -12.19 5.17
CA SER A 381 -13.49 -12.29 6.52
C SER A 381 -14.08 -13.42 7.37
N ARG A 382 -13.37 -13.84 8.41
CA ARG A 382 -13.82 -14.83 9.40
C ARG A 382 -15.08 -14.39 10.15
N GLU A 383 -15.35 -13.09 10.15
CA GLU A 383 -16.46 -12.45 10.86
C GLU A 383 -17.76 -12.43 10.06
N ALA A 384 -17.75 -12.91 8.81
CA ALA A 384 -18.94 -12.94 7.96
C ALA A 384 -20.02 -13.89 8.52
N PRO A 385 -21.26 -13.43 8.73
CA PRO A 385 -22.33 -14.27 9.27
C PRO A 385 -22.73 -15.35 8.26
N THR A 386 -22.70 -16.60 8.67
CA THR A 386 -23.00 -17.75 7.81
C THR A 386 -24.51 -18.00 7.63
N CYS A 387 -25.38 -17.21 8.26
CA CYS A 387 -26.77 -17.60 8.54
C CYS A 387 -27.87 -16.82 7.77
N TYR A 388 -27.56 -16.14 6.65
CA TYR A 388 -28.57 -15.41 5.88
C TYR A 388 -28.66 -15.88 4.40
N PRO A 389 -29.85 -15.86 3.77
CA PRO A 389 -30.02 -16.35 2.40
C PRO A 389 -29.25 -15.50 1.36
N LEU A 390 -29.15 -14.19 1.58
CA LEU A 390 -28.37 -13.27 0.75
C LEU A 390 -26.85 -13.50 0.87
N THR A 391 -26.36 -14.03 1.99
CA THR A 391 -24.93 -14.27 2.19
C THR A 391 -24.39 -15.32 1.24
N ASN A 392 -25.15 -16.35 0.87
CA ASN A 392 -24.68 -17.39 -0.04
C ASN A 392 -24.49 -16.90 -1.48
N VAL A 393 -25.24 -15.87 -1.90
CA VAL A 393 -25.06 -15.23 -3.22
C VAL A 393 -23.88 -14.28 -3.17
N VAL A 394 -23.81 -13.42 -2.14
CA VAL A 394 -22.70 -12.48 -1.98
C VAL A 394 -21.38 -13.20 -1.74
N LEU A 395 -21.35 -14.29 -0.98
CA LEU A 395 -20.18 -15.14 -0.79
C LEU A 395 -19.74 -15.81 -2.10
N ARG A 396 -20.68 -16.28 -2.95
CA ARG A 396 -20.34 -16.83 -4.27
C ARG A 396 -19.75 -15.76 -5.19
N VAL A 397 -20.33 -14.57 -5.21
CA VAL A 397 -19.82 -13.43 -5.98
C VAL A 397 -18.49 -12.93 -5.43
N ALA A 398 -18.34 -12.86 -4.11
CA ALA A 398 -17.08 -12.57 -3.43
C ALA A 398 -16.03 -13.60 -3.79
N ASN A 399 -16.35 -14.89 -3.74
CA ASN A 399 -15.41 -15.94 -4.14
C ASN A 399 -15.12 -15.95 -5.65
N TYR A 400 -15.96 -15.34 -6.48
CA TYR A 400 -15.75 -15.21 -7.93
C TYR A 400 -14.91 -13.98 -8.31
N ILE A 401 -15.21 -12.81 -7.74
CA ILE A 401 -14.56 -11.52 -8.03
C ILE A 401 -13.33 -11.31 -7.15
N HIS A 402 -13.44 -11.73 -5.89
CA HIS A 402 -12.43 -11.62 -4.86
C HIS A 402 -12.10 -13.02 -4.34
N PRO A 403 -11.57 -13.95 -5.16
CA PRO A 403 -11.36 -15.34 -4.80
C PRO A 403 -10.53 -15.46 -3.53
N ALA A 404 -11.23 -15.51 -2.39
CA ALA A 404 -10.70 -15.91 -1.13
C ALA A 404 -10.41 -17.40 -1.28
N GLY A 405 -9.13 -17.77 -1.30
CA GLY A 405 -8.71 -19.16 -1.11
C GLY A 405 -7.84 -19.72 -2.22
N ARG A 406 -8.29 -19.76 -3.49
CA ARG A 406 -7.71 -20.79 -4.38
C ARG A 406 -6.52 -20.40 -5.26
N HIS A 407 -6.50 -19.20 -5.86
CA HIS A 407 -5.49 -18.87 -6.89
C HIS A 407 -4.96 -17.43 -6.90
N ARG A 408 -5.49 -16.51 -6.09
CA ARG A 408 -4.98 -15.12 -6.06
C ARG A 408 -3.79 -15.02 -5.11
N LYS A 409 -2.61 -14.74 -5.68
CA LYS A 409 -1.43 -14.31 -4.94
C LYS A 409 -1.83 -13.11 -4.06
N ARG A 410 -1.90 -13.24 -2.73
CA ARG A 410 -2.15 -12.13 -1.77
C ARG A 410 -1.00 -11.12 -1.73
N TRP A 411 0.19 -11.64 -2.02
CA TRP A 411 1.44 -10.92 -2.16
C TRP A 411 2.12 -11.42 -3.42
N SER A 412 2.97 -10.60 -4.02
CA SER A 412 3.72 -10.98 -5.22
C SER A 412 4.49 -12.31 -5.13
N LYS A 413 4.83 -12.76 -3.89
CA LYS A 413 5.69 -13.90 -3.60
C LYS A 413 7.02 -13.80 -4.35
N MET A 414 7.57 -12.59 -4.40
CA MET A 414 8.82 -12.29 -5.09
C MET A 414 9.82 -11.68 -4.11
N LEU A 415 11.05 -12.14 -4.20
CA LEU A 415 12.15 -11.73 -3.35
C LEU A 415 13.11 -10.84 -4.14
N GLY A 416 13.52 -9.71 -3.57
CA GLY A 416 14.63 -8.91 -4.12
C GLY A 416 15.92 -9.72 -4.13
N GLN A 417 16.73 -9.57 -5.17
CA GLN A 417 18.02 -10.25 -5.26
C GLN A 417 19.09 -9.23 -5.59
N TYR A 418 20.08 -9.15 -4.71
CA TYR A 418 21.27 -8.38 -4.92
C TYR A 418 22.49 -9.25 -4.62
N ASN A 419 23.26 -9.51 -5.67
CA ASN A 419 24.54 -10.20 -5.58
C ASN A 419 25.63 -9.24 -6.04
N MET A 420 26.61 -8.98 -5.16
CA MET A 420 27.69 -8.04 -5.46
C MET A 420 28.59 -8.53 -6.60
N LEU A 421 28.83 -9.84 -6.67
CA LEU A 421 29.77 -10.46 -7.61
C LEU A 421 29.18 -10.54 -9.03
N GLU A 422 27.88 -10.80 -9.16
CA GLU A 422 27.18 -10.83 -10.46
C GLU A 422 26.92 -9.43 -11.05
N HIS A 423 27.02 -8.36 -10.24
CA HIS A 423 26.77 -7.01 -10.74
C HIS A 423 27.79 -6.56 -11.80
N HIS A 424 29.03 -7.05 -11.73
CA HIS A 424 30.12 -6.70 -12.65
C HIS A 424 29.94 -7.27 -14.06
N THR A 425 29.43 -8.49 -14.19
CA THR A 425 29.20 -9.11 -15.50
C THR A 425 28.08 -8.43 -16.27
N ARG A 426 27.08 -7.87 -15.57
CA ARG A 426 25.91 -7.24 -16.18
C ARG A 426 26.12 -5.77 -16.58
N GLN A 427 26.94 -5.02 -15.84
CA GLN A 427 27.19 -3.59 -16.12
C GLN A 427 28.00 -3.36 -17.42
N LYS A 428 28.85 -4.33 -17.82
CA LYS A 428 29.56 -4.30 -19.12
C LYS A 428 28.63 -4.58 -20.33
N SER A 429 27.44 -5.15 -20.13
CA SER A 429 26.55 -5.63 -21.21
C SER A 429 25.46 -4.64 -21.62
N THR A 430 25.02 -3.74 -20.75
CA THR A 430 23.91 -2.82 -21.04
C THR A 430 24.41 -1.39 -21.09
N GLY A 431 24.67 -0.87 -22.30
CA GLY A 431 25.05 0.53 -22.57
C GLY A 431 23.94 1.54 -22.28
N ILE A 432 23.32 1.46 -21.10
CA ILE A 432 22.28 2.38 -20.65
C ILE A 432 22.96 3.63 -20.09
N VAL A 433 22.53 4.79 -20.57
CA VAL A 433 23.04 6.11 -20.15
C VAL A 433 22.92 6.26 -18.60
N PRO A 434 24.00 6.68 -17.90
CA PRO A 434 24.05 6.69 -16.42
C PRO A 434 22.89 7.45 -15.77
N ILE A 435 22.45 8.54 -16.40
CA ILE A 435 21.46 9.49 -15.86
C ILE A 435 20.10 8.81 -15.60
N VAL A 436 19.64 7.95 -16.51
CA VAL A 436 18.35 7.25 -16.37
C VAL A 436 18.42 6.15 -15.30
N SER A 437 19.58 5.51 -15.14
CA SER A 437 19.80 4.48 -14.11
C SER A 437 19.81 5.04 -12.68
N THR A 438 20.22 6.31 -12.51
CA THR A 438 20.20 7.01 -11.22
C THR A 438 18.77 7.31 -10.75
N TRP A 439 17.85 7.60 -11.68
CA TRP A 439 16.44 7.91 -11.38
C TRP A 439 15.57 6.65 -11.18
N ILE A 440 15.85 5.56 -11.87
CA ILE A 440 15.07 4.30 -11.82
C ILE A 440 15.54 3.36 -10.69
N GLY A 441 16.64 3.72 -10.02
CA GLY A 441 17.30 2.90 -9.00
C GLY A 441 18.07 1.73 -9.62
N LYS A 442 19.03 1.17 -8.84
CA LYS A 442 19.92 0.10 -9.31
C LYS A 442 19.10 -1.08 -9.91
N PRO A 443 19.51 -1.66 -11.05
CA PRO A 443 18.86 -2.86 -11.56
C PRO A 443 19.17 -4.03 -10.61
N PHE A 444 18.13 -4.58 -10.00
CA PHE A 444 18.19 -5.75 -9.14
C PHE A 444 17.17 -6.75 -9.66
N SER A 445 17.53 -8.04 -9.65
CA SER A 445 16.64 -9.11 -10.06
C SER A 445 15.64 -9.42 -8.95
N ARG A 446 14.56 -10.10 -9.32
CA ARG A 446 13.63 -10.67 -8.35
C ARG A 446 13.34 -12.11 -8.74
N ILE A 447 13.22 -12.97 -7.74
CA ILE A 447 12.93 -14.39 -7.92
C ILE A 447 11.64 -14.74 -7.20
N ALA A 448 10.94 -15.76 -7.68
CA ALA A 448 9.81 -16.31 -6.96
C ALA A 448 10.31 -16.99 -5.67
N VAL A 449 9.59 -16.81 -4.57
CA VAL A 449 9.88 -17.51 -3.32
C VAL A 449 9.64 -19.00 -3.52
N SER A 450 10.69 -19.81 -3.36
CA SER A 450 10.64 -21.27 -3.45
C SER A 450 10.05 -21.88 -2.16
N LYS A 451 9.42 -23.05 -2.27
CA LYS A 451 8.88 -23.76 -1.11
C LYS A 451 10.01 -24.18 -0.16
N GLU A 452 11.15 -24.56 -0.72
CA GLU A 452 12.36 -24.91 0.03
C GLU A 452 12.88 -23.73 0.87
N LEU A 453 12.80 -22.50 0.35
CA LEU A 453 13.18 -21.30 1.09
C LEU A 453 12.18 -20.99 2.22
N GLU A 454 10.87 -21.11 1.96
CA GLU A 454 9.83 -20.98 3.00
C GLU A 454 10.06 -21.97 4.13
N GLU A 455 10.24 -23.26 3.81
CA GLU A 455 10.49 -24.30 4.80
C GLU A 455 11.80 -24.08 5.57
N LEU A 456 12.88 -23.69 4.89
CA LEU A 456 14.18 -23.44 5.53
C LEU A 456 14.10 -22.29 6.56
N VAL A 457 13.46 -21.18 6.19
CA VAL A 457 13.33 -20.02 7.08
C VAL A 457 12.42 -20.37 8.26
N LEU A 458 11.28 -21.01 8.00
CA LEU A 458 10.33 -21.39 9.04
C LEU A 458 10.93 -22.41 10.01
N ASP A 459 11.53 -23.48 9.51
CA ASP A 459 12.17 -24.51 10.34
C ASP A 459 13.27 -23.88 11.19
N LYS A 460 14.03 -22.93 10.64
CA LYS A 460 15.03 -22.23 11.42
C LYS A 460 14.40 -21.35 12.51
N LEU A 461 13.36 -20.58 12.20
CA LEU A 461 12.64 -19.79 13.22
C LEU A 461 12.06 -20.66 14.33
N LEU A 462 11.53 -21.84 14.00
CA LEU A 462 10.99 -22.79 14.97
C LEU A 462 12.09 -23.44 15.82
N GLU A 463 13.22 -23.83 15.23
CA GLU A 463 14.39 -24.28 16.00
C GLU A 463 14.85 -23.22 16.99
N LEU A 464 14.89 -21.96 16.57
CA LEU A 464 15.29 -20.84 17.41
C LEU A 464 14.31 -20.63 18.58
N GLY A 465 13.00 -20.68 18.31
CA GLY A 465 11.97 -20.48 19.33
C GLY A 465 11.73 -21.68 20.27
N THR A 466 12.22 -22.87 19.93
CA THR A 466 12.05 -24.12 20.72
C THR A 466 13.30 -24.51 21.51
N GLY A 467 14.41 -23.79 21.39
CA GLY A 467 15.70 -24.15 22.01
C GLY A 467 15.82 -23.76 23.49
N ASP A 468 16.57 -24.57 24.25
CA ASP A 468 16.74 -24.48 25.73
C ASP A 468 17.58 -23.28 26.26
N GLN A 469 17.95 -22.30 25.43
CA GLN A 469 18.86 -21.23 25.87
C GLN A 469 18.11 -19.95 26.22
N GLU A 470 18.32 -19.42 27.43
CA GLU A 470 17.90 -18.08 27.90
C GLU A 470 18.55 -16.90 27.12
N CYS A 471 19.18 -17.16 25.97
CA CYS A 471 20.05 -16.23 25.25
C CYS A 471 19.60 -16.03 23.80
N TRP A 472 18.36 -15.57 23.55
CA TRP A 472 17.93 -15.26 22.18
C TRP A 472 17.28 -13.89 22.09
N ASN A 473 18.11 -12.87 21.88
CA ASN A 473 17.66 -11.69 21.16
C ASN A 473 17.99 -11.93 19.67
N PHE A 474 16.98 -12.16 18.84
CA PHE A 474 17.14 -12.32 17.39
C PHE A 474 17.87 -11.12 16.75
N ALA A 475 17.81 -9.94 17.38
CA ALA A 475 18.53 -8.74 16.94
C ALA A 475 20.05 -8.79 17.23
N SER A 476 20.51 -9.64 18.15
CA SER A 476 21.95 -9.77 18.48
C SER A 476 22.60 -11.02 17.86
N PHE A 477 21.82 -11.92 17.27
CA PHE A 477 22.35 -13.12 16.64
C PHE A 477 22.96 -12.82 15.26
N ARG A 478 24.26 -13.08 15.11
CA ARG A 478 25.07 -12.81 13.92
C ARG A 478 25.75 -14.08 13.37
N GLY A 479 25.18 -15.25 13.65
CA GLY A 479 25.72 -16.54 13.21
C GLY A 479 26.64 -17.21 14.23
N GLN A 480 26.49 -16.89 15.52
CA GLN A 480 27.36 -17.38 16.59
C GLN A 480 27.46 -18.92 16.63
N LEU A 481 26.42 -19.64 16.22
CA LEU A 481 26.43 -21.11 16.07
C LEU A 481 27.42 -21.58 14.99
N ALA A 482 27.42 -20.95 13.82
CA ALA A 482 28.39 -21.28 12.76
C ALA A 482 29.82 -20.89 13.18
N LEU A 483 29.95 -19.77 13.90
CA LEU A 483 31.21 -19.24 14.41
C LEU A 483 31.79 -20.03 15.60
N GLN A 484 31.12 -21.07 16.10
CA GLN A 484 31.72 -22.02 17.05
C GLN A 484 32.87 -22.81 16.40
N ARG A 485 32.81 -23.01 15.08
CA ARG A 485 33.84 -23.73 14.33
C ARG A 485 34.91 -22.81 13.72
N TRP A 486 34.62 -21.51 13.60
CA TRP A 486 35.47 -20.53 12.91
C TRP A 486 35.81 -19.37 13.85
N THR A 487 36.78 -19.58 14.74
CA THR A 487 37.16 -18.65 15.82
C THR A 487 37.73 -17.33 15.30
N ASP A 488 38.47 -17.34 14.19
CA ASP A 488 39.04 -16.12 13.60
C ASP A 488 37.97 -15.24 12.95
N MET A 489 36.97 -15.86 12.32
CA MET A 489 35.82 -15.15 11.74
C MET A 489 34.93 -14.54 12.85
N ARG A 490 34.90 -15.16 14.03
CA ARG A 490 34.12 -14.68 15.18
C ARG A 490 34.59 -13.32 15.66
N THR A 491 35.90 -13.11 15.79
CA THR A 491 36.45 -11.82 16.26
C THR A 491 36.15 -10.70 15.27
N ILE A 492 36.24 -10.98 13.96
CA ILE A 492 35.91 -10.03 12.89
C ILE A 492 34.43 -9.64 12.93
N ILE A 493 33.52 -10.62 13.01
CA ILE A 493 32.06 -10.36 12.98
C ILE A 493 31.58 -9.66 14.25
N ASN A 494 32.13 -10.02 15.41
CA ASN A 494 31.76 -9.37 16.67
C ASN A 494 32.16 -7.89 16.69
N ASN A 495 33.22 -7.51 15.97
CA ASN A 495 33.70 -6.14 15.87
C ASN A 495 33.08 -5.35 14.70
N ALA A 496 32.35 -6.02 13.81
CA ALA A 496 31.73 -5.40 12.64
C ALA A 496 30.34 -4.81 12.97
N ASP A 497 29.92 -3.77 12.25
CA ASP A 497 28.52 -3.36 12.27
C ASP A 497 27.63 -4.38 11.52
N LEU A 498 26.31 -4.26 11.65
CA LEU A 498 25.38 -5.24 11.06
C LEU A 498 25.54 -5.32 9.52
N PRO A 499 25.56 -4.20 8.77
CA PRO A 499 25.76 -4.25 7.33
C PRO A 499 27.09 -4.89 6.92
N THR A 500 28.19 -4.61 7.63
CA THR A 500 29.48 -5.24 7.34
C THR A 500 29.46 -6.73 7.67
N SER A 501 28.77 -7.13 8.74
CA SER A 501 28.58 -8.56 9.06
C SER A 501 27.80 -9.29 7.96
N VAL A 502 26.73 -8.66 7.44
CA VAL A 502 25.96 -9.18 6.30
C VAL A 502 26.85 -9.33 5.06
N LEU A 503 27.69 -8.33 4.78
CA LEU A 503 28.64 -8.37 3.67
C LEU A 503 29.62 -9.55 3.77
N ILE A 504 30.21 -9.74 4.95
CA ILE A 504 31.15 -10.83 5.23
C ILE A 504 30.46 -12.19 5.05
N TRP A 505 29.27 -12.36 5.63
CA TRP A 505 28.49 -13.59 5.47
C TRP A 505 28.07 -13.84 4.03
N HIS A 506 27.76 -12.80 3.27
CA HIS A 506 27.42 -12.92 1.86
C HIS A 506 28.60 -13.47 1.04
N ILE A 507 29.80 -12.91 1.22
CA ILE A 507 31.02 -13.38 0.55
C ILE A 507 31.31 -14.84 0.94
N ALA A 508 31.23 -15.17 2.22
CA ALA A 508 31.44 -16.53 2.70
C ALA A 508 30.42 -17.52 2.10
N THR A 509 29.16 -17.11 2.00
CA THR A 509 28.09 -17.90 1.38
C THR A 509 28.35 -18.15 -0.10
N GLU A 510 28.81 -17.14 -0.86
CA GLU A 510 29.14 -17.29 -2.27
C GLU A 510 30.33 -18.23 -2.48
N ILE A 511 31.41 -18.10 -1.68
CA ILE A 511 32.56 -19.00 -1.74
C ILE A 511 32.14 -20.45 -1.47
N TYR A 512 31.33 -20.65 -0.42
CA TYR A 512 30.82 -21.97 -0.07
C TYR A 512 29.94 -22.55 -1.19
N TYR A 513 29.03 -21.74 -1.74
CA TYR A 513 28.16 -22.14 -2.84
C TYR A 513 28.96 -22.59 -4.06
N LEU A 514 29.97 -21.82 -4.48
CA LEU A 514 30.81 -22.14 -5.64
C LEU A 514 31.59 -23.45 -5.45
N ARG A 515 32.09 -23.70 -4.24
CA ARG A 515 32.78 -24.96 -3.90
C ARG A 515 31.83 -26.14 -3.97
N GLU A 516 30.71 -26.05 -3.28
CA GLU A 516 29.83 -27.20 -3.02
C GLU A 516 28.95 -27.58 -4.21
N ASN A 517 28.60 -26.60 -5.07
CA ASN A 517 27.80 -26.82 -6.28
C ASN A 517 28.48 -27.77 -7.30
N SER A 518 29.78 -28.01 -7.15
CA SER A 518 30.54 -28.95 -8.00
C SER A 518 30.57 -30.39 -7.49
N ILE A 519 30.12 -30.64 -6.24
CA ILE A 519 30.41 -31.90 -5.51
C ILE A 519 29.14 -32.60 -4.97
N THR A 520 28.01 -31.90 -4.80
CA THR A 520 26.88 -32.40 -3.98
C THR A 520 25.73 -33.08 -4.72
N CYS A 521 25.00 -33.93 -3.98
CA CYS A 521 23.77 -34.62 -4.39
C CYS A 521 22.58 -33.64 -4.56
N PRO A 522 21.56 -33.98 -5.38
CA PRO A 522 20.49 -33.05 -5.79
C PRO A 522 19.70 -32.39 -4.65
N ASP A 523 19.49 -33.08 -3.53
CA ASP A 523 18.72 -32.56 -2.39
C ASP A 523 19.51 -31.51 -1.59
N GLN A 524 20.80 -31.75 -1.36
CA GLN A 524 21.71 -30.77 -0.75
C GLN A 524 21.85 -29.53 -1.64
N THR A 525 21.88 -29.71 -2.97
CA THR A 525 21.93 -28.61 -3.93
C THR A 525 20.74 -27.65 -3.79
N LYS A 526 19.53 -28.15 -3.48
CA LYS A 526 18.35 -27.30 -3.25
C LYS A 526 18.47 -26.46 -1.99
N LYS A 527 18.92 -27.06 -0.88
CA LYS A 527 19.13 -26.34 0.39
C LYS A 527 20.20 -25.25 0.25
N ILE A 528 21.32 -25.59 -0.40
CA ILE A 528 22.41 -24.66 -0.71
C ILE A 528 21.92 -23.49 -1.57
N ARG A 529 21.04 -23.75 -2.55
CA ARG A 529 20.39 -22.71 -3.35
C ARG A 529 19.51 -21.79 -2.49
N ALA A 530 18.65 -22.34 -1.63
CA ALA A 530 17.81 -21.52 -0.76
C ALA A 530 18.62 -20.61 0.18
N ILE A 531 19.75 -21.10 0.72
CA ILE A 531 20.69 -20.28 1.52
C ILE A 531 21.26 -19.13 0.70
N ARG A 532 21.65 -19.39 -0.56
CA ARG A 532 22.13 -18.35 -1.47
C ARG A 532 21.06 -17.29 -1.78
N GLU A 533 19.84 -17.73 -2.06
CA GLU A 533 18.68 -16.85 -2.31
C GLU A 533 18.40 -15.92 -1.11
N LEU A 534 18.49 -16.46 0.11
CA LEU A 534 18.32 -15.70 1.36
C LEU A 534 19.46 -14.69 1.58
N SER A 535 20.70 -15.09 1.30
CA SER A 535 21.88 -14.22 1.38
C SER A 535 21.76 -13.04 0.42
N ASN A 536 21.42 -13.30 -0.85
CA ASN A 536 21.16 -12.27 -1.85
C ASN A 536 20.01 -11.32 -1.47
N TYR A 537 18.98 -11.84 -0.79
CA TYR A 537 17.87 -11.00 -0.32
C TYR A 537 18.26 -10.12 0.85
N THR A 538 19.06 -10.65 1.78
CA THR A 538 19.58 -9.87 2.92
C THR A 538 20.47 -8.74 2.42
N MET A 539 21.34 -9.04 1.44
CA MET A 539 22.12 -8.03 0.74
C MET A 539 21.25 -6.98 0.04
N TYR A 540 20.13 -7.40 -0.58
CA TYR A 540 19.17 -6.49 -1.19
C TYR A 540 18.55 -5.54 -0.15
N LEU A 541 18.08 -6.06 0.98
CA LEU A 541 17.49 -5.24 2.04
C LEU A 541 18.49 -4.21 2.60
N VAL A 542 19.71 -4.63 2.90
CA VAL A 542 20.71 -3.75 3.53
C VAL A 542 21.27 -2.73 2.53
N PHE A 543 21.73 -3.16 1.34
CA PHE A 543 22.49 -2.30 0.43
C PHE A 543 21.66 -1.69 -0.72
N THR A 544 20.40 -2.11 -0.88
CA THR A 544 19.47 -1.52 -1.87
C THR A 544 18.25 -0.86 -1.23
N CYS A 545 17.74 -1.39 -0.11
CA CYS A 545 16.66 -0.75 0.65
C CYS A 545 17.15 0.07 1.85
N ASP A 546 18.47 0.22 2.01
CA ASP A 546 19.13 1.01 3.06
C ASP A 546 18.72 0.62 4.49
N VAL A 547 18.36 -0.64 4.72
CA VAL A 547 17.97 -1.14 6.05
C VAL A 547 19.20 -1.15 6.97
N MET A 548 19.18 -0.30 7.99
CA MET A 548 20.27 -0.13 8.98
C MET A 548 21.63 0.20 8.36
N LEU A 549 21.65 0.72 7.12
CA LEU A 549 22.87 1.04 6.39
C LEU A 549 23.50 2.34 6.90
N THR A 550 24.80 2.32 7.14
CA THR A 550 25.60 3.47 7.57
C THR A 550 26.47 3.98 6.42
N THR A 551 26.90 5.24 6.46
CA THR A 551 27.84 5.78 5.45
C THR A 551 29.15 4.97 5.42
N SER A 552 29.63 4.55 6.59
CA SER A 552 30.84 3.73 6.72
C SER A 552 30.67 2.36 6.05
N SER A 553 29.58 1.64 6.33
CA SER A 553 29.33 0.34 5.70
C SER A 553 29.05 0.45 4.21
N LYS A 554 28.42 1.54 3.74
CA LYS A 554 28.26 1.83 2.31
C LYS A 554 29.62 2.02 1.63
N LEU A 555 30.56 2.72 2.28
CA LEU A 555 31.92 2.88 1.77
C LEU A 555 32.66 1.54 1.73
N VAL A 556 32.58 0.73 2.79
CA VAL A 556 33.15 -0.62 2.84
C VAL A 556 32.63 -1.45 1.67
N HIS A 557 31.31 -1.50 1.46
CA HIS A 557 30.70 -2.20 0.35
C HIS A 557 31.24 -1.73 -1.02
N VAL A 558 31.34 -0.41 -1.25
CA VAL A 558 31.88 0.14 -2.51
C VAL A 558 33.35 -0.24 -2.69
N ASN A 559 34.16 -0.20 -1.63
CA ASN A 559 35.57 -0.58 -1.69
C ASN A 559 35.73 -2.07 -1.99
N THR A 560 34.98 -2.94 -1.29
CA THR A 560 34.95 -4.39 -1.56
C THR A 560 34.50 -4.69 -3.00
N GLN A 561 33.54 -3.93 -3.52
CA GLN A 561 33.11 -4.05 -4.90
C GLN A 561 34.26 -3.69 -5.89
N LYS A 562 35.04 -2.64 -5.61
CA LYS A 562 36.22 -2.28 -6.42
C LYS A 562 37.37 -3.28 -6.32
N GLU A 563 37.58 -3.88 -5.16
CA GLU A 563 38.65 -4.87 -4.96
C GLU A 563 38.32 -6.19 -5.65
N SER A 564 37.08 -6.66 -5.49
CA SER A 564 36.61 -7.85 -6.21
C SER A 564 36.72 -7.69 -7.72
N SER A 565 36.40 -6.52 -8.27
CA SER A 565 36.52 -6.25 -9.71
C SER A 565 37.95 -6.43 -10.23
N LYS A 566 38.94 -5.94 -9.48
CA LYS A 566 40.37 -6.08 -9.82
C LYS A 566 40.81 -7.54 -9.81
N LEU A 567 40.32 -8.32 -8.85
CA LEU A 567 40.65 -9.75 -8.75
C LEU A 567 40.11 -10.54 -9.95
N PHE A 568 38.87 -10.28 -10.38
CA PHE A 568 38.28 -10.96 -11.53
C PHE A 568 38.89 -10.53 -12.88
N GLU A 569 39.32 -9.28 -13.03
CA GLU A 569 40.02 -8.83 -14.24
C GLU A 569 41.44 -9.43 -14.34
N GLY A 570 42.13 -9.63 -13.21
CA GLY A 570 43.44 -10.29 -13.19
C GLY A 570 43.39 -11.78 -13.58
N VAL A 571 42.31 -12.49 -13.26
CA VAL A 571 42.15 -13.92 -13.60
C VAL A 571 41.81 -14.13 -15.08
N LEU A 572 41.13 -13.17 -15.72
CA LEU A 572 40.79 -13.21 -17.15
C LEU A 572 41.96 -12.85 -18.08
N ILE A 573 43.08 -12.36 -17.55
CA ILE A 573 44.32 -12.08 -18.30
C ILE A 573 45.29 -13.29 -18.27
N VAL A 574 45.00 -14.32 -17.46
CA VAL A 574 45.87 -15.49 -17.23
C VAL A 574 45.28 -16.79 -17.81
N VAL A 575 44.12 -16.72 -18.48
CA VAL A 575 43.53 -17.80 -19.31
C VAL A 575 43.48 -17.30 -20.74
#